data_AF-A0A285RZV2-F1
#
_entry.id   AF-A0A285RZV2-F1
#
_cell.length_a   1.000
_cell.length_b   1.000
_cell.length_c   1.000
_cell.angle_alpha   90.00
_cell.angle_beta   90.00
_cell.angle_gamma   90.00
#
_symmetry.space_group_name_H-M   'P 1'
#
loop_
_entity.id
_entity.type
_entity.pdbx_description
1 polymer ?
#
loop_
_entity_poly.entity_id
_entity_poly.type
_entity_poly.pdbx_seq_one_letter_code
_entity_poly.pdbx_strand_id
1 'polypeptide(L)'
;MVDFSKLSRPKSRSAPTDPIEIFKKTPNTGGAPNDLWKGQADALAAWNGARTKNDNLIILNTGAGKSIVGLMAAQSLVNEGVENVLFVCSTIDLVEQTAREAEKLGLSYTTRTGGNFSNDGFETGKSFCITTYQALFVSTSPFKKFKLGGIIFDDAHVSERLIRDSLTVSVSAADHEDLYKRLVEIVRPEFENIKKGEHLKFVVDEASGGTTLCPPYDSSEKFRCNHRILQSLRLSEVQRSSIPHDSTFRAHCLLRSLCVLP
;
A
#
# COMPACT_ATOMS: atom_id res chain seq x y z
N MET A 1 14.68 -39.08 -26.93
CA MET A 1 15.09 -37.88 -26.18
C MET A 1 14.73 -36.69 -27.04
N VAL A 2 13.71 -35.92 -26.64
CA VAL A 2 13.19 -34.80 -27.46
C VAL A 2 14.16 -33.63 -27.36
N ASP A 3 14.63 -33.15 -28.51
CA ASP A 3 15.57 -32.03 -28.62
C ASP A 3 14.81 -30.70 -28.66
N PHE A 4 14.94 -29.91 -27.60
CA PHE A 4 14.28 -28.60 -27.41
C PHE A 4 15.08 -27.43 -27.98
N SER A 5 16.25 -27.67 -28.59
CA SER A 5 17.13 -26.62 -29.15
C SER A 5 16.53 -25.83 -30.32
N LYS A 6 15.37 -26.29 -30.86
CA LYS A 6 14.66 -25.66 -31.98
C LYS A 6 13.41 -24.87 -31.58
N LEU A 7 13.08 -24.77 -30.30
CA LEU A 7 12.05 -23.83 -29.83
C LEU A 7 12.65 -22.43 -29.74
N SER A 8 13.02 -21.88 -30.89
CA SER A 8 13.28 -20.44 -31.00
C SER A 8 11.97 -19.73 -30.74
N ARG A 9 11.84 -19.15 -29.54
CA ARG A 9 10.76 -18.23 -29.19
C ARG A 9 10.75 -17.18 -30.31
N PRO A 10 9.66 -17.02 -31.09
CA PRO A 10 9.61 -15.96 -32.09
C PRO A 10 9.95 -14.67 -31.35
N LYS A 11 10.94 -13.91 -31.82
CA LYS A 11 11.22 -12.57 -31.32
C LYS A 11 9.97 -11.75 -31.60
N SER A 12 9.03 -11.76 -30.65
CA SER A 12 7.89 -10.87 -30.65
C SER A 12 8.46 -9.47 -30.84
N ARG A 13 7.91 -8.73 -31.80
CA ARG A 13 8.16 -7.29 -31.94
C ARG A 13 8.11 -6.70 -30.52
N SER A 14 9.21 -6.10 -30.06
CA SER A 14 9.27 -5.56 -28.69
C SER A 14 8.11 -4.59 -28.51
N ALA A 15 7.32 -4.78 -27.46
CA ALA A 15 6.21 -3.89 -27.16
C ALA A 15 6.74 -2.45 -27.03
N PRO A 16 5.99 -1.43 -27.49
CA PRO A 16 6.44 -0.04 -27.39
C PRO A 16 6.65 0.31 -25.92
N THR A 17 7.78 0.93 -25.58
CA THR A 17 8.06 1.35 -24.20
C THR A 17 7.73 2.82 -23.97
N ASP A 18 7.63 3.64 -25.03
CA ASP A 18 7.19 5.02 -24.89
C ASP A 18 5.69 5.07 -24.54
N PRO A 19 5.30 5.69 -23.42
CA PRO A 19 3.90 5.73 -22.97
C PRO A 19 2.95 6.42 -23.95
N ILE A 20 3.42 7.41 -24.73
CA ILE A 20 2.61 8.08 -25.75
C ILE A 20 2.41 7.15 -26.96
N GLU A 21 3.44 6.39 -27.33
CA GLU A 21 3.30 5.37 -28.37
C GLU A 21 2.40 4.21 -27.96
N ILE A 22 2.49 3.78 -26.69
CA ILE A 22 1.59 2.77 -26.12
C ILE A 22 0.16 3.24 -26.31
N PHE A 23 -0.19 4.43 -25.81
CA PHE A 23 -1.54 4.98 -25.93
C PHE A 23 -2.07 4.98 -27.37
N LYS A 24 -1.24 5.40 -28.34
CA LYS A 24 -1.62 5.45 -29.76
C LYS A 24 -1.84 4.08 -30.40
N LYS A 25 -1.15 3.04 -29.90
CA LYS A 25 -1.17 1.69 -30.46
C LYS A 25 -2.19 0.78 -29.79
N THR A 26 -2.62 1.08 -28.57
CA THR A 26 -3.59 0.23 -27.88
C THR A 26 -4.99 0.41 -28.49
N PRO A 27 -5.69 -0.69 -28.83
CA PRO A 27 -7.04 -0.59 -29.36
C PRO A 27 -7.96 0.08 -28.34
N ASN A 28 -8.61 1.18 -28.73
CA ASN A 28 -9.70 1.76 -27.94
C ASN A 28 -10.89 0.79 -28.02
N THR A 29 -11.05 -0.04 -26.99
CA THR A 29 -12.08 -1.09 -26.92
C THR A 29 -13.48 -0.52 -26.62
N GLY A 30 -13.59 0.80 -26.46
CA GLY A 30 -14.85 1.53 -26.36
C GLY A 30 -14.85 2.49 -25.16
N GLY A 31 -14.88 3.79 -25.44
CA GLY A 31 -15.10 4.84 -24.43
C GLY A 31 -13.86 5.37 -23.72
N ALA A 32 -12.65 5.01 -24.16
CA ALA A 32 -11.45 5.76 -23.79
C ALA A 32 -11.35 7.06 -24.61
N PRO A 33 -10.69 8.12 -24.10
CA PRO A 33 -10.40 9.32 -24.87
C PRO A 33 -9.65 8.98 -26.17
N ASN A 34 -9.97 9.66 -27.27
CA ASN A 34 -9.27 9.45 -28.54
C ASN A 34 -7.84 9.99 -28.53
N ASP A 35 -7.59 11.03 -27.71
CA ASP A 35 -6.30 11.71 -27.60
C ASP A 35 -5.98 12.01 -26.13
N LEU A 36 -4.69 12.02 -25.82
CA LEU A 36 -4.17 12.56 -24.57
C LEU A 36 -4.30 14.09 -24.59
N TRP A 37 -4.74 14.67 -23.48
CA TRP A 37 -4.67 16.12 -23.31
C TRP A 37 -3.21 16.56 -23.27
N LYS A 38 -2.94 17.79 -23.71
CA LYS A 38 -1.57 18.34 -23.75
C LYS A 38 -0.82 18.16 -22.42
N GLY A 39 -1.47 18.47 -21.29
CA GLY A 39 -0.86 18.29 -19.97
C GLY A 39 -0.51 16.84 -19.62
N GLN A 40 -1.32 15.87 -20.07
CA GLN A 40 -1.02 14.44 -19.88
C GLN A 40 0.16 14.00 -20.74
N ALA A 41 0.19 14.42 -22.01
CA ALA A 41 1.29 14.11 -22.92
C ALA A 41 2.62 14.73 -22.45
N ASP A 42 2.60 15.99 -22.01
CA ASP A 42 3.77 16.69 -21.47
C ASP A 42 4.28 15.99 -20.20
N ALA A 43 3.38 15.59 -19.29
CA ALA A 43 3.72 14.85 -18.08
C ALA A 43 4.32 13.47 -18.40
N LEU A 44 3.75 12.73 -19.35
CA LEU A 44 4.27 11.43 -19.78
C LEU A 44 5.63 11.56 -20.47
N ALA A 45 5.83 12.58 -21.31
CA ALA A 45 7.13 12.84 -21.94
C ALA A 45 8.20 13.17 -20.91
N ALA A 46 7.88 14.02 -19.92
CA ALA A 46 8.78 14.36 -18.83
C ALA A 46 9.12 13.14 -17.97
N TRP A 47 8.12 12.34 -17.59
CA TRP A 47 8.33 11.08 -16.88
C TRP A 47 9.17 10.11 -17.70
N ASN A 48 8.87 9.92 -18.99
CA ASN A 48 9.60 9.00 -19.86
C ASN A 48 11.09 9.36 -19.96
N GLY A 49 11.42 10.66 -20.01
CA GLY A 49 12.81 11.15 -19.97
C GLY A 49 13.50 10.99 -18.61
N ALA A 50 12.74 10.87 -17.53
CA ALA A 50 13.23 10.73 -16.16
C ALA A 50 13.00 9.33 -15.54
N ARG A 51 12.43 8.38 -16.28
CA ARG A 51 11.95 7.07 -15.77
C ARG A 51 13.03 6.19 -15.15
N THR A 52 14.30 6.44 -15.46
CA THR A 52 15.45 5.76 -14.86
C THR A 52 15.81 6.27 -13.46
N LYS A 53 15.24 7.40 -13.03
CA LYS A 53 15.35 7.87 -11.64
C LYS A 53 14.49 6.99 -10.74
N ASN A 54 14.99 6.72 -9.53
CA ASN A 54 14.30 5.89 -8.55
C ASN A 54 12.94 6.49 -8.15
N ASP A 55 12.90 7.80 -7.90
CA ASP A 55 11.70 8.50 -7.43
C ASP A 55 11.31 9.59 -8.43
N ASN A 56 10.05 9.55 -8.86
CA ASN A 56 9.47 10.53 -9.79
C ASN A 56 8.14 11.04 -9.24
N LEU A 57 7.91 12.35 -9.37
CA LEU A 57 6.65 13.00 -9.01
C LEU A 57 6.00 13.56 -10.26
N ILE A 58 4.77 13.12 -10.55
CA ILE A 58 3.94 13.67 -11.62
C ILE A 58 2.84 14.52 -10.98
N ILE A 59 2.82 15.82 -11.30
CA ILE A 59 1.82 16.76 -10.80
C ILE A 59 0.88 17.12 -11.95
N LEU A 60 -0.41 16.81 -11.77
CA LEU A 60 -1.48 17.21 -12.68
C LEU A 60 -2.66 17.74 -11.86
N ASN A 61 -3.35 18.74 -12.42
CA ASN A 61 -4.56 19.29 -11.80
C ASN A 61 -5.64 18.21 -11.60
N THR A 62 -6.55 18.43 -10.67
CA THR A 62 -7.74 17.57 -10.47
C THR A 62 -8.57 17.53 -11.75
N GLY A 63 -9.13 16.36 -12.08
CA GLY A 63 -9.92 16.18 -13.32
C GLY A 63 -9.10 16.07 -14.61
N ALA A 64 -7.78 16.21 -14.58
CA ALA A 64 -6.91 16.09 -15.76
C ALA A 64 -6.59 14.63 -16.16
N GLY A 65 -7.26 13.63 -15.58
CA GLY A 65 -7.03 12.20 -15.86
C GLY A 65 -5.65 11.69 -15.42
N LYS A 66 -5.32 11.85 -14.13
CA LYS A 66 -4.06 11.35 -13.52
C LYS A 66 -3.88 9.85 -13.69
N SER A 67 -4.97 9.09 -13.57
CA SER A 67 -4.96 7.63 -13.63
C SER A 67 -4.51 7.11 -14.99
N ILE A 68 -4.92 7.73 -16.12
CA ILE A 68 -4.40 7.40 -17.47
C ILE A 68 -2.88 7.53 -17.53
N VAL A 69 -2.34 8.63 -17.00
CA VAL A 69 -0.88 8.87 -17.00
C VAL A 69 -0.16 7.79 -16.20
N GLY A 70 -0.66 7.43 -15.02
CA GLY A 70 -0.09 6.33 -14.24
C GLY A 70 -0.23 4.95 -14.92
N LEU A 71 -1.34 4.69 -15.61
CA LEU A 71 -1.58 3.45 -16.35
C LEU A 71 -0.61 3.30 -17.53
N MET A 72 -0.38 4.38 -18.28
CA MET A 72 0.61 4.38 -19.37
C MET A 72 2.02 4.19 -18.84
N ALA A 73 2.36 4.80 -17.70
CA ALA A 73 3.64 4.58 -17.03
C ALA A 73 3.80 3.12 -16.57
N ALA A 74 2.77 2.54 -15.95
CA ALA A 74 2.78 1.14 -15.53
C ALA A 74 2.95 0.18 -16.71
N GLN A 75 2.21 0.39 -17.81
CA GLN A 75 2.34 -0.43 -19.02
C GLN A 75 3.72 -0.25 -19.68
N SER A 76 4.27 0.97 -19.68
CA SER A 76 5.62 1.25 -20.16
C SER A 76 6.67 0.43 -19.41
N LEU A 77 6.60 0.39 -18.08
CA LEU A 77 7.49 -0.45 -17.25
C LEU A 77 7.33 -1.94 -17.54
N VAL A 78 6.09 -2.43 -17.67
CA VAL A 78 5.84 -3.84 -18.04
C VAL A 78 6.42 -4.17 -19.42
N ASN A 79 6.27 -3.27 -20.40
CA ASN A 79 6.81 -3.46 -21.75
C ASN A 79 8.34 -3.44 -21.79
N GLU A 80 8.98 -2.76 -20.83
CA GLU A 80 10.44 -2.80 -20.61
C GLU A 80 10.91 -4.11 -19.97
N GLY A 81 9.98 -4.96 -19.50
CA GLY A 81 10.30 -6.19 -18.78
C GLY A 81 10.52 -5.98 -17.28
N VAL A 82 10.08 -4.85 -16.72
CA VAL A 82 10.07 -4.65 -15.27
C VAL A 82 9.04 -5.58 -14.65
N GLU A 83 9.51 -6.49 -13.79
CA GLU A 83 8.65 -7.44 -13.09
C GLU A 83 7.97 -6.81 -11.87
N ASN A 84 6.81 -7.35 -11.48
CA ASN A 84 6.10 -6.99 -10.25
C ASN A 84 5.76 -5.50 -10.13
N VAL A 85 5.23 -4.90 -11.20
CA VAL A 85 4.79 -3.50 -11.22
C VAL A 85 3.42 -3.35 -10.54
N LEU A 86 3.30 -2.40 -9.61
CA LEU A 86 2.06 -2.11 -8.90
C LEU A 86 1.51 -0.73 -9.24
N PHE A 87 0.19 -0.64 -9.37
CA PHE A 87 -0.58 0.60 -9.38
C PHE A 87 -1.44 0.62 -8.11
N VAL A 88 -1.27 1.62 -7.26
CA VAL A 88 -1.81 1.64 -5.89
C VAL A 88 -2.83 2.76 -5.74
N CYS A 89 -4.09 2.39 -5.49
CA CYS A 89 -5.21 3.29 -5.28
C CYS A 89 -5.54 3.44 -3.78
N SER A 90 -6.27 4.49 -3.42
CA SER A 90 -6.67 4.75 -2.03
C SER A 90 -7.85 3.91 -1.52
N THR A 91 -8.73 3.45 -2.42
CA THR A 91 -9.92 2.65 -2.09
C THR A 91 -10.15 1.52 -3.09
N ILE A 92 -10.99 0.54 -2.71
CA ILE A 92 -11.40 -0.56 -3.60
C ILE A 92 -12.20 -0.01 -4.80
N ASP A 93 -13.09 0.96 -4.57
CA ASP A 93 -13.87 1.59 -5.65
C ASP A 93 -12.95 2.21 -6.71
N LEU A 94 -11.86 2.85 -6.28
CA LEU A 94 -10.86 3.40 -7.21
C LEU A 94 -10.10 2.31 -7.95
N VAL A 95 -9.77 1.18 -7.30
CA VAL A 95 -9.20 0.02 -8.01
C VAL A 95 -10.13 -0.44 -9.14
N GLU A 96 -11.43 -0.54 -8.89
CA GLU A 96 -12.39 -0.93 -9.91
C GLU A 96 -12.54 0.12 -11.01
N GLN A 97 -12.51 1.42 -10.67
CA GLN A 97 -12.55 2.51 -11.65
C GLN A 97 -11.32 2.47 -12.55
N THR A 98 -10.13 2.35 -11.97
CA THR A 98 -8.86 2.23 -12.71
C THR A 98 -8.80 0.95 -13.54
N ALA A 99 -9.33 -0.18 -13.05
CA ALA A 99 -9.42 -1.43 -13.80
C ALA A 99 -10.32 -1.29 -15.05
N ARG A 100 -11.49 -0.65 -14.90
CA ARG A 100 -12.36 -0.32 -16.04
C ARG A 100 -11.68 0.62 -17.04
N GLU A 101 -10.89 1.58 -16.55
CA GLU A 101 -10.12 2.47 -17.42
C GLU A 101 -9.03 1.72 -18.18
N ALA A 102 -8.30 0.83 -17.51
CA ALA A 102 -7.31 -0.04 -18.14
C ALA A 102 -7.95 -0.96 -19.20
N GLU A 103 -9.14 -1.50 -18.94
CA GLU A 103 -9.91 -2.31 -19.89
C GLU A 103 -10.32 -1.52 -21.14
N LYS A 104 -10.84 -0.29 -20.98
CA LYS A 104 -11.17 0.62 -22.10
C LYS A 104 -9.95 1.00 -22.93
N LEU A 105 -8.81 1.11 -22.25
CA LEU A 105 -7.51 1.37 -22.89
C LEU A 105 -6.90 0.10 -23.48
N GLY A 106 -7.53 -1.08 -23.37
CA GLY A 106 -7.03 -2.34 -23.92
C GLY A 106 -5.77 -2.88 -23.23
N LEU A 107 -5.51 -2.47 -22.00
CA LEU A 107 -4.33 -2.89 -21.22
C LEU A 107 -4.59 -4.22 -20.51
N SER A 108 -3.57 -5.07 -20.44
CA SER A 108 -3.60 -6.25 -19.58
C SER A 108 -3.28 -5.84 -18.14
N TYR A 109 -4.13 -6.24 -17.19
CA TYR A 109 -3.97 -5.93 -15.78
C TYR A 109 -4.37 -7.10 -14.89
N THR A 110 -3.86 -7.10 -13.67
CA THR A 110 -4.32 -7.95 -12.57
C THR A 110 -4.90 -7.06 -11.48
N THR A 111 -5.95 -7.48 -10.79
CA THR A 111 -6.42 -6.76 -9.59
C THR A 111 -6.21 -7.61 -8.34
N ARG A 112 -5.97 -6.93 -7.23
CA ARG A 112 -5.97 -7.54 -5.90
C ARG A 112 -6.25 -6.49 -4.83
N THR A 113 -7.35 -6.62 -4.11
CA THR A 113 -7.64 -5.80 -2.91
C THR A 113 -7.71 -6.65 -1.63
N GLY A 114 -7.84 -7.97 -1.79
CA GLY A 114 -7.80 -9.02 -0.78
C GLY A 114 -7.77 -10.40 -1.45
N GLY A 115 -7.80 -11.50 -0.68
CA GLY A 115 -8.01 -12.84 -1.25
C GLY A 115 -6.89 -13.35 -2.16
N ASN A 116 -7.21 -13.75 -3.40
CA ASN A 116 -6.26 -14.18 -4.44
C ASN A 116 -6.13 -13.10 -5.53
N PHE A 117 -5.10 -13.18 -6.37
CA PHE A 117 -5.01 -12.35 -7.58
C PHE A 117 -6.15 -12.70 -8.55
N SER A 118 -6.63 -11.72 -9.33
CA SER A 118 -7.68 -11.93 -10.33
C SER A 118 -7.25 -12.84 -11.49
N ASN A 119 -5.95 -12.89 -11.78
CA ASN A 119 -5.31 -13.72 -12.81
C ASN A 119 -3.81 -13.86 -12.49
N ASP A 120 -3.08 -14.63 -13.31
CA ASP A 120 -1.65 -14.90 -13.18
C ASP A 120 -0.74 -13.87 -13.90
N GLY A 121 -1.33 -12.80 -14.47
CA GLY A 121 -0.61 -11.83 -15.30
C GLY A 121 0.49 -11.09 -14.53
N PHE A 122 0.20 -10.66 -13.31
CA PHE A 122 1.17 -10.05 -12.41
C PHE A 122 2.30 -11.01 -12.03
N GLU A 123 1.95 -12.23 -11.62
CA GLU A 123 2.92 -13.24 -11.17
C GLU A 123 3.83 -13.71 -12.31
N THR A 124 3.34 -13.66 -13.56
CA THR A 124 4.11 -14.00 -14.76
C THR A 124 4.81 -12.80 -15.41
N GLY A 125 4.70 -11.60 -14.82
CA GLY A 125 5.30 -10.37 -15.34
C GLY A 125 4.69 -9.86 -16.65
N LYS A 126 3.51 -10.37 -17.05
CA LYS A 126 2.82 -9.97 -18.29
C LYS A 126 1.93 -8.74 -18.12
N SER A 127 1.58 -8.40 -16.88
CA SER A 127 0.76 -7.23 -16.56
C SER A 127 1.16 -6.62 -15.22
N PHE A 128 0.81 -5.36 -15.02
CA PHE A 128 0.89 -4.72 -13.70
C PHE A 128 -0.31 -5.15 -12.84
N CYS A 129 -0.20 -4.98 -11.51
CA CYS A 129 -1.31 -5.21 -10.59
C CYS A 129 -1.87 -3.90 -10.04
N ILE A 130 -3.18 -3.71 -10.16
CA ILE A 130 -3.94 -2.63 -9.54
C ILE A 130 -4.40 -3.09 -8.15
N THR A 131 -4.03 -2.35 -7.13
CA THR A 131 -4.23 -2.72 -5.73
C THR A 131 -4.48 -1.50 -4.85
N THR A 132 -4.63 -1.68 -3.54
CA THR A 132 -4.81 -0.59 -2.58
C THR A 132 -3.59 -0.41 -1.68
N TYR A 133 -3.44 0.77 -1.08
CA TYR A 133 -2.42 1.00 -0.04
C TYR A 133 -2.52 -0.05 1.08
N GLN A 134 -3.73 -0.38 1.52
CA GLN A 134 -3.95 -1.36 2.58
C GLN A 134 -3.44 -2.74 2.16
N ALA A 135 -3.78 -3.19 0.95
CA ALA A 135 -3.33 -4.49 0.45
C ALA A 135 -1.80 -4.57 0.27
N LEU A 136 -1.15 -3.44 -0.02
CA LEU A 136 0.31 -3.35 -0.13
C LEU A 136 1.01 -3.33 1.23
N PHE A 137 0.55 -2.47 2.16
CA PHE A 137 1.25 -2.18 3.41
C PHE A 137 0.86 -3.07 4.60
N VAL A 138 -0.19 -3.88 4.47
CA VAL A 138 -0.56 -4.87 5.49
C VAL A 138 0.59 -5.86 5.74
N SER A 139 0.77 -6.21 7.02
CA SER A 139 1.88 -7.06 7.47
C SER A 139 1.95 -8.44 6.80
N THR A 140 0.80 -8.98 6.40
CA THR A 140 0.60 -10.28 5.75
C THR A 140 0.47 -10.18 4.23
N SER A 141 0.78 -9.01 3.65
CA SER A 141 0.65 -8.80 2.22
C SER A 141 1.47 -9.82 1.39
N PRO A 142 0.86 -10.51 0.41
CA PRO A 142 1.58 -11.45 -0.44
C PRO A 142 2.56 -10.75 -1.37
N PHE A 143 2.43 -9.44 -1.59
CA PHE A 143 3.39 -8.65 -2.34
C PHE A 143 4.80 -8.70 -1.75
N LYS A 144 4.94 -9.00 -0.44
CA LYS A 144 6.24 -9.18 0.22
C LYS A 144 7.07 -10.35 -0.31
N LYS A 145 6.44 -11.32 -0.99
CA LYS A 145 7.14 -12.45 -1.61
C LYS A 145 7.82 -12.05 -2.93
N PHE A 146 7.45 -10.91 -3.49
CA PHE A 146 7.93 -10.43 -4.78
C PHE A 146 8.94 -9.30 -4.58
N LYS A 147 9.97 -9.27 -5.44
CA LYS A 147 10.83 -8.09 -5.57
C LYS A 147 10.11 -7.10 -6.48
N LEU A 148 9.49 -6.08 -5.89
CA LEU A 148 8.74 -5.05 -6.63
C LEU A 148 9.70 -4.24 -7.52
N GLY A 149 9.45 -4.21 -8.83
CA GLY A 149 10.26 -3.47 -9.79
C GLY A 149 9.81 -2.02 -10.00
N GLY A 150 8.52 -1.73 -9.75
CA GLY A 150 7.97 -0.38 -9.84
C GLY A 150 6.65 -0.25 -9.07
N ILE A 151 6.43 0.91 -8.46
CA ILE A 151 5.19 1.21 -7.72
C ILE A 151 4.72 2.59 -8.14
N ILE A 152 3.50 2.67 -8.64
CA ILE A 152 2.81 3.90 -8.99
C ILE A 152 1.78 4.16 -7.89
N PHE A 153 1.96 5.27 -7.17
CA PHE A 153 1.03 5.71 -6.14
C PHE A 153 0.04 6.71 -6.73
N ASP A 154 -1.20 6.27 -6.93
CA ASP A 154 -2.29 7.18 -7.31
C ASP A 154 -2.74 7.97 -6.09
N ASP A 155 -3.08 9.24 -6.30
CA ASP A 155 -3.44 10.20 -5.26
C ASP A 155 -2.51 10.15 -4.01
N ALA A 156 -1.20 10.27 -4.24
CA ALA A 156 -0.18 10.17 -3.20
C ALA A 156 -0.39 11.10 -1.98
N HIS A 157 -1.20 12.17 -2.10
CA HIS A 157 -1.54 13.07 -1.01
C HIS A 157 -2.33 12.40 0.13
N VAL A 158 -3.07 11.32 -0.12
CA VAL A 158 -3.76 10.55 0.95
C VAL A 158 -2.92 9.37 1.47
N SER A 159 -1.78 9.07 0.84
CA SER A 159 -0.98 7.88 1.13
C SER A 159 -0.55 7.80 2.59
N GLU A 160 -0.12 8.91 3.18
CA GLU A 160 0.44 8.95 4.54
C GLU A 160 -0.55 8.40 5.57
N ARG A 161 -1.79 8.89 5.53
CA ARG A 161 -2.86 8.45 6.43
C ARG A 161 -3.16 6.96 6.23
N LEU A 162 -3.29 6.52 4.99
CA LEU A 162 -3.65 5.13 4.67
C LEU A 162 -2.55 4.15 5.09
N ILE A 163 -1.29 4.51 4.89
CA ILE A 163 -0.13 3.72 5.33
C ILE A 163 -0.11 3.66 6.86
N ARG A 164 -0.27 4.81 7.53
CA ARG A 164 -0.31 4.88 9.00
C ARG A 164 -1.43 4.00 9.56
N ASP A 165 -2.64 4.13 9.02
CA ASP A 165 -3.80 3.36 9.46
C ASP A 165 -3.59 1.84 9.23
N SER A 166 -2.97 1.45 8.10
CA SER A 166 -2.66 0.04 7.80
C SER A 166 -1.61 -0.59 8.73
N LEU A 167 -0.82 0.23 9.41
CA LEU A 167 0.20 -0.16 10.38
C LEU A 167 -0.24 0.10 11.84
N THR A 168 -1.50 0.49 12.05
CA THR A 168 -2.07 0.84 13.35
C THR A 168 -3.00 -0.26 13.84
N VAL A 169 -2.89 -0.63 15.12
CA VAL A 169 -3.81 -1.58 15.77
C VAL A 169 -4.65 -0.82 16.79
N SER A 170 -5.94 -0.72 16.52
CA SER A 170 -6.90 -0.08 17.42
C SER A 170 -7.54 -1.12 18.33
N VAL A 171 -7.54 -0.87 19.65
CA VAL A 171 -8.20 -1.73 20.64
C VAL A 171 -9.22 -0.89 21.41
N SER A 172 -10.50 -1.23 21.22
CA SER A 172 -11.64 -0.62 21.90
C SER A 172 -11.82 -1.25 23.28
N ALA A 173 -12.00 -0.44 24.31
CA ALA A 173 -12.31 -0.93 25.66
C ALA A 173 -13.70 -1.59 25.71
N ALA A 174 -14.66 -1.09 24.93
CA ALA A 174 -16.01 -1.63 24.85
C ALA A 174 -16.06 -3.03 24.21
N ASP A 175 -15.24 -3.27 23.17
CA ASP A 175 -15.25 -4.54 22.44
C ASP A 175 -14.25 -5.56 23.03
N HIS A 176 -13.18 -5.08 23.66
CA HIS A 176 -12.04 -5.88 24.10
C HIS A 176 -11.54 -5.46 25.49
N GLU A 177 -12.43 -5.36 26.46
CA GLU A 177 -12.16 -4.88 27.83
C GLU A 177 -10.92 -5.54 28.47
N ASP A 178 -10.85 -6.87 28.43
CA ASP A 178 -9.75 -7.66 28.99
C ASP A 178 -8.40 -7.36 28.33
N LEU A 179 -8.38 -7.23 27.00
CA LEU A 179 -7.17 -6.90 26.26
C LEU A 179 -6.76 -5.46 26.53
N TYR A 180 -7.72 -4.54 26.55
CA TYR A 180 -7.49 -3.14 26.85
C TYR A 180 -6.86 -2.98 28.24
N LYS A 181 -7.44 -3.60 29.27
CA LYS A 181 -6.88 -3.63 30.63
C LYS A 181 -5.45 -4.17 30.66
N ARG A 182 -5.19 -5.31 30.00
CA ARG A 182 -3.82 -5.87 29.90
C ARG A 182 -2.84 -4.90 29.26
N LEU A 183 -3.24 -4.22 28.18
CA LEU A 183 -2.39 -3.26 27.49
C LEU A 183 -2.10 -2.03 28.36
N VAL A 184 -3.10 -1.51 29.08
CA VAL A 184 -2.92 -0.44 30.07
C VAL A 184 -1.92 -0.84 31.15
N GLU A 185 -2.01 -2.07 31.69
CA GLU A 185 -1.06 -2.57 32.69
C GLU A 185 0.37 -2.74 32.13
N ILE A 186 0.52 -3.02 30.83
CA ILE A 186 1.85 -3.10 30.21
C ILE A 186 2.49 -1.70 30.14
N VAL A 187 1.74 -0.66 29.79
CA VAL A 187 2.27 0.70 29.61
C VAL A 187 2.30 1.54 30.89
N ARG A 188 1.53 1.17 31.92
CA ARG A 188 1.43 1.92 33.19
C ARG A 188 2.80 2.27 33.81
N PRO A 189 3.78 1.36 33.90
CA PRO A 189 5.09 1.68 34.48
C PRO A 189 5.80 2.86 33.78
N GLU A 190 5.63 3.00 32.46
CA GLU A 190 6.25 4.07 31.68
C GLU A 190 5.70 5.45 32.07
N PHE A 191 4.40 5.53 32.35
CA PHE A 191 3.77 6.75 32.82
C PHE A 191 4.20 7.07 34.26
N GLU A 192 4.36 6.06 35.12
CA GLU A 192 4.87 6.27 36.48
C GLU A 192 6.31 6.79 36.48
N ASN A 193 7.17 6.25 35.58
CA ASN A 193 8.57 6.68 35.43
C ASN A 193 8.69 8.17 35.10
N ILE A 194 7.77 8.72 34.31
CA ILE A 194 7.73 10.15 33.97
C ILE A 194 6.81 10.96 34.90
N LYS A 195 6.38 10.40 36.03
CA LYS A 195 5.48 11.02 37.02
C LYS A 195 4.13 11.48 36.43
N LYS A 196 3.62 10.76 35.43
CA LYS A 196 2.32 10.97 34.77
C LYS A 196 1.32 9.83 35.02
N GLY A 197 1.51 9.02 36.07
CA GLY A 197 0.59 7.93 36.44
C GLY A 197 -0.85 8.40 36.66
N GLU A 198 -1.05 9.49 37.39
CA GLU A 198 -2.38 10.09 37.62
C GLU A 198 -3.04 10.58 36.32
N HIS A 199 -2.24 11.10 35.38
CA HIS A 199 -2.75 11.49 34.06
C HIS A 199 -3.20 10.28 33.25
N LEU A 200 -2.48 9.16 33.30
CA LEU A 200 -2.92 7.91 32.67
C LEU A 200 -4.24 7.42 33.27
N LYS A 201 -4.38 7.44 34.61
CA LYS A 201 -5.63 7.05 35.29
C LYS A 201 -6.80 7.91 34.83
N PHE A 202 -6.60 9.22 34.76
CA PHE A 202 -7.60 10.16 34.24
C PHE A 202 -8.02 9.82 32.81
N VAL A 203 -7.07 9.53 31.90
CA VAL A 203 -7.39 9.21 30.50
C VAL A 203 -8.10 7.85 30.34
N VAL A 204 -7.75 6.88 31.17
CA VAL A 204 -8.36 5.53 31.13
C VAL A 204 -9.78 5.54 31.71
N ASP A 205 -10.09 6.47 32.60
CA ASP A 205 -11.44 6.65 33.13
C ASP A 205 -12.35 7.26 32.04
N GLU A 206 -13.35 6.50 31.58
CA GLU A 206 -14.20 6.80 30.41
C GLU A 206 -14.94 8.14 30.53
N ALA A 207 -15.15 8.63 31.76
CA ALA A 207 -15.82 9.91 32.02
C ALA A 207 -15.02 11.14 31.54
N SER A 208 -13.72 10.98 31.26
CA SER A 208 -12.78 12.10 31.14
C SER A 208 -12.58 12.62 29.71
N GLY A 209 -12.92 11.83 28.68
CA GLY A 209 -12.69 12.17 27.27
C GLY A 209 -11.22 12.47 26.91
N GLY A 210 -10.28 12.03 27.76
CA GLY A 210 -8.87 12.38 27.66
C GLY A 210 -8.15 11.65 26.52
N THR A 211 -7.01 12.18 26.11
CA THR A 211 -6.14 11.58 25.11
C THR A 211 -4.70 11.78 25.55
N THR A 212 -3.88 10.74 25.44
CA THR A 212 -2.46 10.83 25.76
C THR A 212 -1.63 9.97 24.81
N LEU A 213 -0.35 10.29 24.66
CA LEU A 213 0.59 9.44 23.94
C LEU A 213 1.34 8.58 24.96
N CYS A 214 1.57 7.32 24.60
CA CYS A 214 2.46 6.47 25.37
C CYS A 214 3.88 7.08 25.37
N PRO A 215 4.52 7.28 26.53
CA PRO A 215 5.87 7.82 26.62
C PRO A 215 6.88 7.01 25.80
N PRO A 216 7.92 7.66 25.26
CA PRO A 216 8.99 6.94 24.58
C PRO A 216 9.79 6.09 25.57
N TYR A 217 9.91 4.80 25.27
CA TYR A 217 10.69 3.83 26.05
C TYR A 217 12.20 4.04 25.93
N ASP A 218 12.97 3.63 26.96
CA ASP A 218 14.40 3.34 26.80
C ASP A 218 14.62 2.14 25.86
N SER A 219 15.81 2.00 25.27
CA SER A 219 16.06 0.98 24.24
C SER A 219 15.85 -0.48 24.70
N SER A 220 16.03 -0.76 26.00
CA SER A 220 15.91 -2.09 26.59
C SER A 220 14.46 -2.40 27.03
N GLU A 221 13.77 -1.42 27.61
CA GLU A 221 12.36 -1.54 28.01
C GLU A 221 11.42 -1.56 26.79
N LYS A 222 11.78 -0.84 25.72
CA LYS A 222 11.05 -0.86 24.44
C LYS A 222 10.82 -2.26 23.91
N PHE A 223 11.85 -3.11 23.96
CA PHE A 223 11.76 -4.46 23.42
C PHE A 223 10.81 -5.32 24.25
N ARG A 224 10.86 -5.21 25.59
CA ARG A 224 10.03 -5.99 26.50
C ARG A 224 8.56 -5.59 26.42
N CYS A 225 8.27 -4.29 26.41
CA CYS A 225 6.91 -3.77 26.28
C CYS A 225 6.30 -4.16 24.93
N ASN A 226 7.04 -4.01 23.83
CA ASN A 226 6.58 -4.44 22.51
C ASN A 226 6.27 -5.94 22.45
N HIS A 227 7.14 -6.77 23.02
CA HIS A 227 6.93 -8.22 23.04
C HIS A 227 5.65 -8.60 23.81
N ARG A 228 5.44 -8.00 24.99
CA ARG A 228 4.23 -8.25 25.82
C ARG A 228 2.95 -7.76 25.14
N ILE A 229 3.00 -6.61 24.47
CA ILE A 229 1.88 -6.07 23.68
C ILE A 229 1.54 -7.05 22.54
N LEU A 230 2.54 -7.46 21.75
CA LEU A 230 2.34 -8.39 20.65
C LEU A 230 1.81 -9.75 21.12
N GLN A 231 2.31 -10.27 22.25
CA GLN A 231 1.81 -11.51 22.84
C GLN A 231 0.33 -11.37 23.27
N SER A 232 -0.02 -10.25 23.90
CA SER A 232 -1.40 -9.97 24.33
C SER A 232 -2.35 -9.87 23.15
N LEU A 233 -1.93 -9.20 22.07
CA LEU A 233 -2.69 -9.12 20.82
C LEU A 233 -2.89 -10.49 20.17
N ARG A 234 -1.85 -11.33 20.13
CA ARG A 234 -1.92 -12.69 19.56
C ARG A 234 -2.88 -13.59 20.34
N LEU A 235 -2.88 -13.50 21.67
CA LEU A 235 -3.74 -14.31 22.55
C LEU A 235 -5.22 -13.94 22.46
N SER A 236 -5.53 -12.68 22.14
CA SER A 236 -6.92 -12.18 22.07
C SER A 236 -7.53 -12.22 20.66
N GLU A 237 -6.87 -12.85 19.68
CA GLU A 237 -7.29 -12.95 18.27
C GLU A 237 -7.61 -11.62 17.54
N VAL A 238 -7.27 -10.47 18.15
CA VAL A 238 -7.52 -9.14 17.57
C VAL A 238 -6.62 -8.96 16.34
N GLN A 239 -7.27 -9.09 15.17
CA GLN A 239 -6.73 -8.95 13.82
C GLN A 239 -5.39 -9.66 13.54
N ARG A 240 -5.44 -10.98 13.35
CA ARG A 240 -4.32 -11.79 12.82
C ARG A 240 -3.76 -11.28 11.47
N SER A 241 -4.50 -10.48 10.70
CA SER A 241 -4.05 -9.91 9.42
C SER A 241 -3.01 -8.78 9.56
N SER A 242 -3.01 -8.08 10.70
CA SER A 242 -2.29 -6.80 10.89
C SER A 242 -0.99 -6.95 11.66
N ILE A 243 -0.76 -8.11 12.29
CA ILE A 243 0.38 -8.38 13.16
C ILE A 243 1.48 -9.14 12.39
N PRO A 244 2.67 -8.54 12.15
CA PRO A 244 3.73 -9.22 11.43
C PRO A 244 4.23 -10.48 12.16
N HIS A 245 4.50 -11.51 11.36
CA HIS A 245 4.99 -12.81 11.83
C HIS A 245 6.49 -12.87 12.11
N ASP A 246 7.25 -11.81 11.80
CA ASP A 246 8.71 -11.81 11.91
C ASP A 246 9.24 -10.79 12.92
N SER A 247 10.29 -11.19 13.64
CA SER A 247 10.74 -10.71 14.94
C SER A 247 11.40 -9.32 14.99
N THR A 248 11.04 -8.42 14.08
CA THR A 248 11.58 -7.03 14.08
C THR A 248 10.53 -5.98 13.71
N PHE A 249 9.35 -6.02 14.35
CA PHE A 249 8.40 -4.91 14.24
C PHE A 249 8.81 -3.77 15.18
N ARG A 250 9.31 -2.66 14.61
CA ARG A 250 9.44 -1.40 15.34
C ARG A 250 8.05 -0.90 15.68
N ALA A 251 7.59 -1.18 16.89
CA ALA A 251 6.34 -0.63 17.39
C ALA A 251 6.41 0.90 17.38
N HIS A 252 5.69 1.52 16.46
CA HIS A 252 4.94 2.71 16.80
C HIS A 252 3.59 2.19 17.31
N CYS A 253 3.49 2.02 18.63
CA CYS A 253 2.23 1.78 19.32
C CYS A 253 1.31 2.99 19.08
N LEU A 254 0.50 2.94 18.04
CA LEU A 254 -0.73 3.71 17.97
C LEU A 254 -1.84 2.73 18.32
N LEU A 255 -2.05 2.55 19.63
CA LEU A 255 -3.29 2.00 20.16
C LEU A 255 -4.35 3.07 19.97
N ARG A 256 -5.13 3.00 18.89
CA ARG A 256 -6.20 3.97 18.63
C ARG A 256 -7.42 3.70 19.53
N SER A 257 -7.24 4.02 20.82
CA SER A 257 -8.11 4.88 21.65
C SER A 257 -7.26 5.95 22.38
N LEU A 258 -6.02 6.14 21.94
CA LEU A 258 -5.06 7.15 22.37
C LEU A 258 -4.59 7.90 21.12
N CYS A 259 -4.96 9.18 21.03
CA CYS A 259 -4.54 10.20 20.05
C CYS A 259 -5.36 10.37 18.75
N VAL A 260 -6.38 11.24 18.88
CA VAL A 260 -6.53 12.41 18.02
C VAL A 260 -5.27 13.28 18.17
N LEU A 261 -4.67 13.69 17.06
CA LEU A 261 -3.66 14.75 16.97
C LEU A 261 -4.02 15.62 15.76
N PRO A 262 -3.59 16.90 15.79
CA PRO A 262 -4.41 18.10 15.65
C PRO A 262 -5.08 18.31 14.29
#